data_AF-A0A8K0LZW6-F1
#
_entry.id   AF-A0A8K0LZW6-F1
#
_cell.length_a   1.000
_cell.length_b   1.000
_cell.length_c   1.000
_cell.angle_alpha   90.00
_cell.angle_beta   90.00
_cell.angle_gamma   90.00
#
_symmetry.space_group_name_H-M   'P 1'
#
loop_
_entity.id
_entity.type
_entity.pdbx_description
1 polymer ?
#
loop_
_entity_poly.entity_id
_entity_poly.type
_entity_poly.pdbx_seq_one_letter_code
_entity_poly.pdbx_strand_id
1 'polypeptide(L)'
;LQPEDSEFCRLVISAVTVTYRPLRLCELGVVSGLPRNVSDDLRSVVDMCASFLTIRDNYIYLIHQSVKDFLTSKKSNAIFKHGFAAAHHTIFLKSIQIMSDTLRRNIYNLHNPGNSIDDICQPEPDPLAPAGYSCFYWVDHLKDAILRGTSRPIGDLHDDGTVYKFLSKKYLYWLEALSLLRGIPEGVVAMTNLEILLVGEIIVWH
;
A
#
# COMPACT_ATOMS: atom_id res chain seq x y z
N LEU A 1 11.07 20.45 16.80
CA LEU A 1 10.89 19.07 16.30
C LEU A 1 12.04 18.27 16.86
N GLN A 2 11.75 17.26 17.69
CA GLN A 2 12.78 16.29 18.04
C GLN A 2 13.19 15.54 16.76
N PRO A 3 14.42 15.01 16.68
CA PRO A 3 14.91 14.33 15.47
C PRO A 3 13.96 13.23 14.96
N GLU A 4 13.29 12.52 15.87
CA GLU A 4 12.26 11.51 15.59
C GLU A 4 11.02 12.07 14.89
N ASP A 5 10.54 13.25 15.28
CA ASP A 5 9.36 13.90 14.68
C ASP A 5 9.59 14.20 13.20
N SER A 6 10.81 14.65 12.87
CA SER A 6 11.19 14.94 11.49
C SER A 6 11.21 13.68 10.63
N GLU A 7 11.59 12.54 11.21
CA GLU A 7 11.60 11.27 10.48
C GLU A 7 10.18 10.73 10.29
N PHE A 8 9.29 10.89 11.27
CA PHE A 8 7.88 10.51 11.12
C PHE A 8 7.17 11.33 10.06
N CYS A 9 7.37 12.66 10.03
CA CYS A 9 6.83 13.48 8.95
C CYS A 9 7.39 13.06 7.59
N ARG A 10 8.68 12.73 7.52
CA ARG A 10 9.30 12.25 6.29
C ARG A 10 8.63 10.97 5.78
N LEU A 11 8.40 10.00 6.66
CA LEU A 11 7.73 8.74 6.32
C LEU A 11 6.30 8.97 5.82
N VAL A 12 5.52 9.79 6.53
CA VAL A 12 4.14 10.11 6.17
C VAL A 12 4.06 10.87 4.84
N ILE A 13 4.85 11.93 4.67
CA ILE A 13 4.87 12.72 3.43
C ILE A 13 5.33 11.85 2.26
N SER A 14 6.37 11.02 2.45
CA SER A 14 6.86 10.11 1.42
C SER A 14 5.78 9.13 0.97
N ALA A 15 5.07 8.51 1.91
CA ALA A 15 3.99 7.57 1.60
C ALA A 15 2.83 8.23 0.84
N VAL A 16 2.28 9.34 1.36
CA VAL A 16 1.15 10.05 0.74
C VAL A 16 1.51 10.56 -0.66
N THR A 17 2.78 10.88 -0.91
CA THR A 17 3.24 11.36 -2.22
C THR A 17 3.19 10.27 -3.29
N VAL A 18 3.50 9.02 -2.93
CA VAL A 18 3.64 7.91 -3.90
C VAL A 18 2.41 7.03 -3.99
N THR A 19 1.38 7.26 -3.17
CA THR A 19 0.14 6.48 -3.19
C THR A 19 -0.78 6.89 -4.33
N TYR A 20 -1.47 5.91 -4.91
CA TYR A 20 -2.29 6.10 -6.11
C TYR A 20 -3.66 6.75 -5.84
N ARG A 21 -4.07 6.77 -4.57
CA ARG A 21 -5.24 7.52 -4.08
C ARG A 21 -4.96 8.10 -2.69
N PRO A 22 -5.75 9.09 -2.23
CA PRO A 22 -5.75 9.51 -0.83
C PRO A 22 -5.91 8.32 0.11
N LEU A 23 -5.13 8.30 1.18
CA LEU A 23 -5.16 7.24 2.21
C LEU A 23 -6.16 7.59 3.29
N ARG A 24 -6.84 6.58 3.86
CA ARG A 24 -7.48 6.72 5.18
C ARG A 24 -6.41 6.74 6.27
N LEU A 25 -6.71 7.31 7.45
CA LEU A 25 -5.76 7.27 8.58
C LEU A 25 -5.31 5.85 8.91
N CYS A 26 -6.22 4.88 8.97
CA CYS A 26 -5.87 3.47 9.23
C CYS A 26 -4.91 2.87 8.17
N GLU A 27 -5.05 3.27 6.91
CA GLU A 27 -4.19 2.80 5.83
C GLU A 27 -2.81 3.48 5.90
N LEU A 28 -2.76 4.76 6.26
CA LEU A 28 -1.51 5.49 6.46
C LEU A 28 -0.63 4.83 7.53
N GLY A 29 -1.23 4.41 8.64
CA GLY A 29 -0.49 3.72 9.72
C GLY A 29 0.21 2.46 9.22
N VAL A 30 -0.39 1.78 8.25
CA VAL A 30 0.17 0.57 7.64
C VAL A 30 1.28 0.91 6.64
N VAL A 31 0.98 1.76 5.65
CA VAL A 31 1.87 1.94 4.49
C VAL A 31 3.02 2.90 4.74
N SER A 32 2.91 3.81 5.71
CA SER A 32 3.96 4.79 6.04
C SER A 32 5.21 4.16 6.65
N GLY A 33 5.12 2.94 7.20
CA GLY A 33 6.22 2.31 7.92
C GLY A 33 6.51 2.95 9.28
N LEU A 34 5.59 3.74 9.82
CA LEU A 34 5.68 4.25 11.19
C LEU A 34 5.76 3.11 12.21
N PRO A 35 6.46 3.30 13.33
CA PRO A 35 6.43 2.36 14.46
C PRO A 35 5.01 2.17 14.98
N ARG A 36 4.66 0.95 15.42
CA ARG A 36 3.30 0.61 15.90
C ARG A 36 2.82 1.49 17.06
N ASN A 37 3.72 1.87 17.97
CA ASN A 37 3.39 2.76 19.08
C ASN A 37 3.10 4.21 18.66
N VAL A 38 3.47 4.59 17.43
CA VAL A 38 3.20 5.92 16.86
C VAL A 38 1.94 5.89 15.99
N SER A 39 1.61 4.73 15.41
CA SER A 39 0.37 4.58 14.63
C SER A 39 -0.92 4.75 15.42
N ASP A 40 -0.83 4.83 16.75
CA ASP A 40 -1.98 5.11 17.62
C ASP A 40 -2.35 6.61 17.65
N ASP A 41 -1.43 7.51 17.25
CA ASP A 41 -1.67 8.97 17.18
C ASP A 41 -1.30 9.54 15.80
N LEU A 42 -1.79 8.89 14.74
CA LEU A 42 -1.52 9.30 13.35
C LEU A 42 -1.98 10.71 13.04
N ARG A 43 -3.03 11.19 13.72
CA ARG A 43 -3.55 12.53 13.50
C ARG A 43 -2.55 13.59 13.95
N SER A 44 -1.93 13.41 15.12
CA SER A 44 -0.84 14.28 15.58
C SER A 44 0.33 14.30 14.60
N VAL A 45 0.72 13.12 14.08
CA VAL A 45 1.80 13.04 13.07
C VAL A 45 1.43 13.79 11.80
N VAL A 46 0.21 13.67 11.29
CA VAL A 46 -0.23 14.41 10.10
C VAL A 46 -0.32 15.91 10.39
N ASP A 47 -0.76 16.31 11.58
CA ASP A 47 -0.84 17.71 12.01
C ASP A 47 0.57 18.36 12.07
N MET A 48 1.62 17.61 12.44
CA MET A 48 3.00 18.08 12.34
C MET A 48 3.43 18.40 10.90
N CYS A 49 2.80 17.75 9.92
CA CYS A 49 3.09 17.93 8.50
C CYS A 49 2.04 18.83 7.80
N ALA A 50 1.31 19.66 8.56
CA ALA A 50 0.20 20.49 8.07
C ALA A 50 0.56 21.54 7.01
N SER A 51 1.85 21.78 6.74
CA SER A 51 2.29 22.59 5.58
C SER A 51 2.16 21.86 4.24
N PHE A 52 2.09 20.52 4.29
CA PHE A 52 2.01 19.67 3.11
C PHE A 52 0.69 18.89 3.05
N LEU A 53 0.14 18.52 4.21
CA LEU A 53 -0.94 17.55 4.33
C LEU A 53 -2.18 18.13 5.02
N THR A 54 -3.35 17.63 4.64
CA THR A 54 -4.62 17.94 5.30
C THR A 54 -5.49 16.69 5.42
N ILE A 55 -6.31 16.62 6.46
CA ILE A 55 -7.28 15.54 6.69
C ILE A 55 -8.68 16.05 6.34
N ARG A 56 -9.40 15.32 5.49
CA ARG A 56 -10.81 15.57 5.17
C ARG A 56 -11.55 14.24 5.15
N ASP A 57 -12.66 14.14 5.89
CA ASP A 57 -13.49 12.93 5.95
C ASP A 57 -12.69 11.64 6.24
N ASN A 58 -11.69 11.74 7.14
CA ASN A 58 -10.75 10.67 7.50
C ASN A 58 -9.73 10.27 6.41
N TYR A 59 -9.66 11.01 5.30
CA TYR A 59 -8.66 10.85 4.25
C TYR A 59 -7.56 11.91 4.32
N ILE A 60 -6.32 11.53 4.03
CA ILE A 60 -5.15 12.41 3.95
C ILE A 60 -4.91 12.85 2.51
N TYR A 61 -4.77 14.16 2.31
CA TYR A 61 -4.50 14.78 1.02
C TYR A 61 -3.25 15.66 1.07
N LEU A 62 -2.57 15.79 -0.07
CA LEU A 62 -1.65 16.91 -0.29
C LEU A 62 -2.47 18.19 -0.45
N ILE A 63 -2.05 19.27 0.20
CA ILE A 63 -2.82 20.54 0.24
C ILE A 63 -2.95 21.18 -1.13
N HIS A 64 -1.94 21.05 -2.00
CA HIS A 64 -1.94 21.66 -3.33
C HIS A 64 -1.14 20.85 -4.35
N GLN A 65 -1.48 20.97 -5.64
CA GLN A 65 -0.75 20.31 -6.73
C GLN A 65 0.73 20.72 -6.75
N SER A 66 1.06 21.98 -6.45
CA SER A 66 2.46 22.45 -6.35
C SER A 66 3.27 21.72 -5.27
N VAL A 67 2.64 21.25 -4.19
CA VAL A 67 3.30 20.41 -3.18
C VAL A 67 3.68 19.08 -3.80
N LYS A 68 2.76 18.46 -4.54
CA LYS A 68 3.03 17.21 -5.27
C LYS A 68 4.17 17.39 -6.28
N ASP A 69 4.15 18.48 -7.04
CA ASP A 69 5.18 18.77 -8.05
C ASP A 69 6.55 19.02 -7.39
N PHE A 70 6.55 19.75 -6.26
CA PHE A 70 7.77 19.97 -5.47
C PHE A 70 8.35 18.66 -4.93
N LEU A 71 7.51 17.83 -4.31
CA LEU A 71 7.90 16.56 -3.70
C LEU A 71 8.33 15.52 -4.74
N THR A 72 7.79 15.57 -5.95
CA THR A 72 8.17 14.68 -7.06
C THR A 72 9.35 15.20 -7.89
N SER A 73 9.80 16.43 -7.66
CA SER A 73 10.96 16.99 -8.33
C SER A 73 12.28 16.31 -7.91
N LYS A 74 13.28 16.30 -8.80
CA LYS A 74 14.65 15.79 -8.51
C LYS A 74 15.37 16.46 -7.33
N LYS A 75 14.77 17.52 -6.76
CA LYS A 75 15.31 18.27 -5.63
C LYS A 75 14.83 17.75 -4.26
N SER A 76 13.91 16.78 -4.23
CA SER A 76 13.28 16.29 -2.99
C SER A 76 14.06 15.19 -2.25
N ASN A 77 15.38 15.11 -2.42
CA ASN A 77 16.24 14.12 -1.74
C ASN A 77 16.09 14.14 -0.20
N ALA A 78 15.68 15.27 0.38
CA ALA A 78 15.39 15.38 1.81
C ALA A 78 14.21 14.49 2.26
N ILE A 79 13.20 14.29 1.41
CA ILE A 79 12.04 13.44 1.70
C ILE A 79 12.31 12.00 1.26
N PHE A 80 12.83 11.82 0.04
CA PHE A 80 13.12 10.51 -0.55
C PHE A 80 14.61 10.18 -0.45
N LYS A 81 15.11 9.95 0.77
CA LYS A 81 16.53 9.62 1.04
C LYS A 81 17.06 8.47 0.17
N HIS A 82 16.22 7.47 -0.09
CA HIS A 82 16.54 6.28 -0.89
C HIS A 82 15.84 6.27 -2.26
N GLY A 83 15.27 7.40 -2.67
CA GLY A 83 14.54 7.55 -3.92
C GLY A 83 13.12 7.00 -3.91
N PHE A 84 12.41 7.25 -5.02
CA PHE A 84 11.02 6.82 -5.22
C PHE A 84 10.86 5.30 -5.24
N ALA A 85 11.80 4.60 -5.89
CA ALA A 85 11.77 3.14 -5.99
C ALA A 85 11.72 2.48 -4.60
N ALA A 86 12.55 2.95 -3.66
CA ALA A 86 12.56 2.44 -2.30
C ALA A 86 11.28 2.76 -1.52
N ALA A 87 10.65 3.92 -1.77
CA ALA A 87 9.37 4.27 -1.15
C ALA A 87 8.24 3.34 -1.63
N HIS A 88 8.14 3.10 -2.95
CA HIS A 88 7.20 2.11 -3.49
C HIS A 88 7.49 0.70 -2.95
N HIS A 89 8.76 0.28 -2.90
CA HIS A 89 9.14 -1.03 -2.37
C HIS A 89 8.74 -1.21 -0.90
N THR A 90 8.95 -0.18 -0.08
CA THR A 90 8.54 -0.17 1.33
C THR A 90 7.03 -0.37 1.45
N ILE A 91 6.22 0.34 0.66
CA ILE A 91 4.76 0.19 0.68
C ILE A 91 4.34 -1.19 0.19
N PHE A 92 5.00 -1.75 -0.83
CA PHE A 92 4.77 -3.13 -1.27
C PHE A 92 4.97 -4.13 -0.12
N LEU A 93 6.12 -4.08 0.58
CA LEU A 93 6.40 -4.97 1.70
C LEU A 93 5.40 -4.82 2.84
N LYS A 94 5.04 -3.58 3.20
CA LYS A 94 4.02 -3.30 4.21
C LYS A 94 2.63 -3.80 3.79
N SER A 95 2.32 -3.72 2.50
CA SER A 95 1.07 -4.22 1.93
C SER A 95 0.98 -5.75 2.00
N ILE A 96 2.06 -6.45 1.65
CA ILE A 96 2.12 -7.91 1.81
C ILE A 96 1.97 -8.30 3.28
N GLN A 97 2.64 -7.58 4.18
CA GLN A 97 2.57 -7.85 5.63
C GLN A 97 1.15 -7.69 6.16
N ILE A 98 0.50 -6.55 5.95
CA ILE A 98 -0.86 -6.31 6.50
C ILE A 98 -1.87 -7.30 5.93
N MET A 99 -1.78 -7.63 4.65
CA MET A 99 -2.68 -8.59 4.02
C MET A 99 -2.42 -9.99 4.56
N SER A 100 -1.16 -10.36 4.80
CA SER A 100 -0.82 -11.66 5.39
C SER A 100 -1.38 -11.81 6.81
N ASP A 101 -1.35 -10.73 7.59
CA ASP A 101 -1.83 -10.70 8.97
C ASP A 101 -3.36 -10.64 9.06
N THR A 102 -4.00 -9.90 8.15
CA THR A 102 -5.44 -9.58 8.21
C THR A 102 -6.30 -10.57 7.44
N LEU A 103 -5.87 -10.97 6.24
CA LEU A 103 -6.70 -11.76 5.34
C LEU A 103 -6.84 -13.19 5.84
N ARG A 104 -8.10 -13.60 6.02
CA ARG A 104 -8.50 -14.94 6.41
C ARG A 104 -9.77 -15.31 5.66
N ARG A 105 -10.03 -16.62 5.56
CA ARG A 105 -11.28 -17.14 5.02
C ARG A 105 -12.47 -16.55 5.77
N ASN A 106 -13.50 -16.16 5.04
CA ASN A 106 -14.75 -15.63 5.58
C ASN A 106 -14.51 -14.43 6.50
N ILE A 107 -13.79 -13.43 6.00
CA ILE A 107 -13.31 -12.31 6.85
C ILE A 107 -14.46 -11.48 7.43
N TYR A 108 -15.58 -11.36 6.72
CA TYR A 108 -16.81 -10.72 7.19
C TYR A 108 -17.74 -11.66 7.98
N ASN A 109 -17.31 -12.90 8.25
CA ASN A 109 -18.10 -13.91 8.97
C ASN A 109 -19.52 -14.12 8.37
N LEU A 110 -19.61 -14.16 7.05
CA LEU A 110 -20.84 -14.37 6.32
C LEU A 110 -21.40 -15.76 6.62
N HIS A 111 -22.68 -15.81 6.99
CA HIS A 111 -23.31 -17.06 7.41
C HIS A 111 -23.76 -17.92 6.22
N ASN A 112 -23.97 -17.30 5.05
CA ASN A 112 -24.52 -17.95 3.87
C ASN A 112 -23.68 -17.62 2.62
N PRO A 113 -22.97 -18.60 2.01
CA PRO A 113 -22.02 -18.36 0.92
C PRO A 113 -22.68 -18.07 -0.45
N GLY A 114 -24.02 -18.01 -0.53
CA GLY A 114 -24.77 -17.77 -1.77
C GLY A 114 -25.35 -16.36 -1.92
N ASN A 115 -25.11 -15.45 -0.98
CA ASN A 115 -25.61 -14.07 -1.08
C ASN A 115 -24.88 -13.32 -2.19
N SER A 116 -25.61 -12.49 -2.94
CA SER A 116 -24.95 -11.57 -3.88
C SER A 116 -23.99 -10.69 -3.11
N ILE A 117 -22.82 -10.44 -3.70
CA ILE A 117 -21.83 -9.53 -3.15
C ILE A 117 -22.50 -8.17 -2.86
N ASP A 118 -23.37 -7.70 -3.75
CA ASP A 118 -24.10 -6.44 -3.64
C ASP A 118 -25.01 -6.33 -2.41
N ASP A 119 -25.46 -7.45 -1.86
CA ASP A 119 -26.34 -7.51 -0.69
C ASP A 119 -25.57 -7.60 0.63
N ILE A 120 -24.23 -7.67 0.59
CA ILE A 120 -23.38 -7.77 1.77
C ILE A 120 -23.12 -6.38 2.35
N CYS A 121 -23.60 -6.16 3.58
CA CYS A 121 -23.25 -4.99 4.38
C CYS A 121 -21.82 -5.10 4.93
N GLN A 122 -21.08 -3.99 4.87
CA GLN A 122 -19.79 -3.87 5.55
C GLN A 122 -20.02 -3.95 7.08
N PRO A 123 -19.27 -4.81 7.80
CA PRO A 123 -19.34 -4.87 9.26
C PRO A 123 -18.70 -3.63 9.89
N GLU A 124 -19.09 -3.33 11.13
CA GLU A 124 -18.48 -2.25 11.92
C GLU A 124 -17.92 -2.82 13.24
N PRO A 125 -16.59 -2.73 13.48
CA PRO A 125 -15.58 -2.13 12.61
C PRO A 125 -15.29 -3.00 11.36
N ASP A 126 -14.96 -2.34 10.24
CA ASP A 126 -14.55 -3.03 9.02
C ASP A 126 -13.16 -3.69 9.19
N PRO A 127 -13.06 -5.04 9.19
CA PRO A 127 -11.79 -5.73 9.36
C PRO A 127 -10.86 -5.53 8.15
N LEU A 128 -11.38 -5.12 6.98
CA LEU A 128 -10.58 -4.82 5.80
C LEU A 128 -10.10 -3.38 5.75
N ALA A 129 -10.61 -2.46 6.60
CA ALA A 129 -10.28 -1.05 6.50
C ALA A 129 -8.76 -0.74 6.50
N PRO A 130 -7.92 -1.37 7.36
CA PRO A 130 -6.48 -1.13 7.34
C PRO A 130 -5.78 -1.72 6.11
N ALA A 131 -6.29 -2.82 5.56
CA ALA A 131 -5.71 -3.54 4.43
C ALA A 131 -6.26 -3.08 3.07
N GLY A 132 -7.35 -2.30 3.04
CA GLY A 132 -8.10 -1.96 1.84
C GLY A 132 -7.23 -1.39 0.73
N TYR A 133 -6.45 -0.35 1.02
CA TYR A 133 -5.48 0.20 0.06
C TYR A 133 -4.51 -0.86 -0.47
N SER A 134 -3.95 -1.68 0.43
CA SER A 134 -3.00 -2.74 0.08
C SER A 134 -3.63 -3.82 -0.80
N CYS A 135 -4.90 -4.16 -0.61
CA CYS A 135 -5.61 -5.11 -1.46
C CYS A 135 -5.65 -4.65 -2.92
N PHE A 136 -5.77 -3.34 -3.17
CA PHE A 136 -5.82 -2.78 -4.53
C PHE A 136 -4.44 -2.58 -5.16
N TYR A 137 -3.45 -2.08 -4.42
CA TYR A 137 -2.28 -1.44 -5.04
C TYR A 137 -0.92 -2.12 -4.76
N TRP A 138 -0.89 -3.28 -4.11
CA TRP A 138 0.39 -3.92 -3.76
C TRP A 138 1.25 -4.26 -4.99
N VAL A 139 0.64 -4.69 -6.10
CA VAL A 139 1.36 -4.97 -7.36
C VAL A 139 1.82 -3.69 -8.04
N ASP A 140 1.03 -2.63 -8.04
CA ASP A 140 1.43 -1.35 -8.62
C ASP A 140 2.68 -0.79 -7.94
N HIS A 141 2.74 -0.88 -6.61
CA HIS A 141 3.93 -0.52 -5.84
C HIS A 141 5.13 -1.41 -6.17
N LEU A 142 4.96 -2.73 -6.33
CA LEU A 142 6.04 -3.61 -6.76
C LEU A 142 6.56 -3.23 -8.16
N LYS A 143 5.63 -2.97 -9.09
CA LYS A 143 5.93 -2.56 -10.47
C LYS A 143 6.72 -1.25 -10.51
N ASP A 144 6.26 -0.22 -9.80
CA ASP A 144 6.95 1.07 -9.73
C ASP A 144 8.31 0.96 -9.03
N ALA A 145 8.44 0.11 -8.01
CA ALA A 145 9.73 -0.16 -7.37
C ALA A 145 10.74 -0.75 -8.36
N ILE A 146 10.32 -1.71 -9.19
CA ILE A 146 11.16 -2.36 -10.21
C ILE A 146 11.51 -1.39 -11.34
N LEU A 147 10.52 -0.68 -11.90
CA LEU A 147 10.72 0.18 -13.06
C LEU A 147 11.53 1.45 -12.75
N ARG A 148 11.45 1.96 -11.52
CA ARG A 148 12.15 3.18 -11.09
C ARG A 148 13.50 2.90 -10.44
N GLY A 149 13.77 1.65 -10.06
CA GLY A 149 15.00 1.24 -9.41
C GLY A 149 16.13 1.00 -10.41
N THR A 150 17.36 1.39 -10.04
CA THR A 150 18.58 1.01 -10.79
C THR A 150 19.06 -0.40 -10.42
N SER A 151 18.58 -0.93 -9.28
CA SER A 151 18.82 -2.29 -8.81
C SER A 151 17.46 -2.91 -8.55
N ARG A 152 17.17 -4.05 -9.21
CA ARG A 152 15.90 -4.78 -9.03
C ARG A 152 15.78 -5.22 -7.57
N PRO A 153 14.59 -5.18 -6.94
CA PRO A 153 14.38 -5.78 -5.62
C PRO A 153 14.74 -7.27 -5.67
N ILE A 154 15.92 -7.61 -5.15
CA ILE A 154 16.50 -8.94 -5.27
C ILE A 154 15.66 -9.90 -4.42
N GLY A 155 14.90 -10.78 -5.06
CA GLY A 155 14.22 -11.91 -4.39
C GLY A 155 12.69 -11.85 -4.30
N ASP A 156 12.04 -10.72 -4.59
CA ASP A 156 10.57 -10.63 -4.37
C ASP A 156 9.75 -11.46 -5.35
N LEU A 157 10.20 -11.53 -6.61
CA LEU A 157 9.56 -12.24 -7.72
C LEU A 157 10.11 -13.65 -7.97
N HIS A 158 11.21 -14.03 -7.31
CA HIS A 158 11.78 -15.37 -7.44
C HIS A 158 10.86 -16.46 -6.92
N ASP A 159 11.15 -17.71 -7.31
CA ASP A 159 10.59 -18.88 -6.65
C ASP A 159 10.91 -18.84 -5.14
N ASP A 160 9.90 -19.11 -4.31
CA ASP A 160 9.94 -18.89 -2.86
C ASP A 160 10.16 -17.42 -2.42
N GLY A 161 10.03 -16.46 -3.33
CA GLY A 161 10.07 -15.03 -3.05
C GLY A 161 8.85 -14.51 -2.28
N THR A 162 8.88 -13.22 -1.93
CA THR A 162 7.80 -12.55 -1.17
C THR A 162 6.44 -12.73 -1.83
N VAL A 163 6.37 -12.56 -3.16
CA VAL A 163 5.13 -12.69 -3.93
C VAL A 163 4.62 -14.13 -3.92
N TYR A 164 5.50 -15.09 -4.21
CA TYR A 164 5.16 -16.52 -4.19
C TYR A 164 4.63 -16.95 -2.82
N LYS A 165 5.33 -16.58 -1.73
CA LYS A 165 4.94 -16.90 -0.35
C LYS A 165 3.59 -16.32 0.02
N PHE A 166 3.28 -15.10 -0.43
CA PHE A 166 1.98 -14.49 -0.23
C PHE A 166 0.88 -15.22 -1.00
N LEU A 167 1.03 -15.36 -2.33
CA LEU A 167 0.00 -15.94 -3.18
C LEU A 167 -0.29 -17.40 -2.82
N SER A 168 0.74 -18.21 -2.56
CA SER A 168 0.58 -19.61 -2.17
C SER A 168 -0.26 -19.81 -0.90
N LYS A 169 -0.32 -18.81 -0.02
CA LYS A 169 -1.04 -18.89 1.27
C LYS A 169 -2.32 -18.07 1.32
N LYS A 170 -2.38 -16.95 0.59
CA LYS A 170 -3.39 -15.90 0.77
C LYS A 170 -4.14 -15.54 -0.51
N TYR A 171 -3.82 -16.10 -1.67
CA TYR A 171 -4.45 -15.73 -2.94
C TYR A 171 -5.98 -15.75 -2.90
N LEU A 172 -6.59 -16.84 -2.41
CA LEU A 172 -8.05 -16.94 -2.32
C LEU A 172 -8.65 -15.93 -1.33
N TYR A 173 -7.97 -15.64 -0.23
CA TYR A 173 -8.44 -14.66 0.76
C TYR A 173 -8.29 -13.22 0.24
N TRP A 174 -7.30 -12.99 -0.62
CA TRP A 174 -7.16 -11.72 -1.34
C TRP A 174 -8.26 -11.54 -2.38
N LEU A 175 -8.62 -12.58 -3.14
CA LEU A 175 -9.78 -12.53 -4.04
C LEU A 175 -11.11 -12.34 -3.28
N GLU A 176 -11.26 -12.98 -2.12
CA GLU A 176 -12.41 -12.76 -1.23
C GLU A 176 -12.48 -11.30 -0.79
N ALA A 177 -11.37 -10.74 -0.30
CA ALA A 177 -11.30 -9.34 0.11
C ALA A 177 -11.60 -8.37 -1.04
N LEU A 178 -11.03 -8.60 -2.23
CA LEU A 178 -11.35 -7.79 -3.41
C LEU A 178 -12.82 -7.88 -3.79
N SER A 179 -13.44 -9.06 -3.71
CA SER A 179 -14.88 -9.23 -3.92
C SER A 179 -15.70 -8.37 -2.96
N LEU A 180 -15.37 -8.42 -1.67
CA LEU A 180 -16.02 -7.63 -0.62
C LEU A 180 -15.81 -6.12 -0.81
N LEU A 181 -14.64 -5.73 -1.31
CA LEU A 181 -14.29 -4.34 -1.66
C LEU A 181 -14.80 -3.90 -3.04
N ARG A 182 -15.54 -4.75 -3.76
CA ARG A 182 -16.02 -4.51 -5.15
C ARG A 182 -14.89 -4.26 -6.16
N GLY A 183 -13.72 -4.82 -5.91
CA GLY A 183 -12.46 -4.57 -6.60
C GLY A 183 -11.93 -5.71 -7.47
N ILE A 184 -12.79 -6.61 -7.95
CA ILE A 184 -12.36 -7.73 -8.80
C ILE A 184 -11.65 -7.27 -10.09
N PRO A 185 -12.14 -6.25 -10.82
CA PRO A 185 -11.44 -5.75 -12.01
C PRO A 185 -9.99 -5.33 -11.71
N GLU A 186 -9.75 -4.68 -10.58
CA GLU A 186 -8.42 -4.28 -10.12
C GLU A 186 -7.54 -5.49 -9.80
N GLY A 187 -8.12 -6.55 -9.22
CA GLY A 187 -7.44 -7.83 -9.03
C GLY A 187 -6.95 -8.46 -10.34
N VAL A 188 -7.77 -8.40 -11.40
CA VAL A 188 -7.39 -8.89 -12.72
C VAL A 188 -6.21 -8.07 -13.27
N VAL A 189 -6.31 -6.73 -13.21
CA VAL A 189 -5.21 -5.85 -13.64
C VAL A 189 -3.93 -6.10 -12.85
N ALA A 190 -4.03 -6.30 -11.54
CA ALA A 190 -2.91 -6.63 -10.68
C ALA A 190 -2.24 -7.95 -11.11
N MET A 191 -3.01 -9.01 -11.36
CA MET A 191 -2.44 -10.28 -11.82
C MET A 191 -1.83 -10.19 -13.22
N THR A 192 -2.45 -9.45 -14.14
CA THR A 192 -1.87 -9.18 -15.47
C THR A 192 -0.55 -8.41 -15.38
N ASN A 193 -0.48 -7.37 -14.53
CA ASN A 193 0.75 -6.64 -14.28
C ASN A 193 1.84 -7.56 -13.70
N LEU A 194 1.48 -8.45 -12.78
CA LEU A 194 2.42 -9.38 -12.18
C LEU A 194 2.97 -10.39 -13.21
N GLU A 195 2.11 -10.92 -14.09
CA GLU A 195 2.53 -11.80 -15.19
C GLU A 195 3.54 -11.09 -16.11
N ILE A 196 3.27 -9.84 -16.48
CA ILE A 196 4.18 -9.02 -17.30
C ILE A 196 5.54 -8.86 -16.60
N LEU A 197 5.55 -8.63 -15.28
CA LEU A 197 6.79 -8.52 -14.51
C LEU A 197 7.58 -9.83 -14.53
N LEU A 198 6.92 -10.98 -14.35
CA LEU A 198 7.56 -12.30 -14.36
C LEU A 198 8.12 -12.68 -15.74
N VAL A 199 7.38 -12.43 -16.82
CA VAL A 199 7.86 -12.68 -18.19
C VAL A 199 9.03 -11.75 -18.54
N GLY A 200 8.98 -10.50 -18.08
CA GLY A 200 10.10 -9.55 -18.19
C GLY A 200 11.34 -9.98 -17.39
N GLU A 201 11.20 -10.82 -16.36
CA GLU A 201 12.35 -11.46 -15.72
C GLU A 201 12.95 -12.53 -16.62
N ILE A 202 12.14 -13.45 -17.17
CA ILE A 202 12.60 -14.59 -17.97
C ILE A 202 13.44 -14.13 -19.18
N ILE A 203 13.04 -13.05 -19.86
CA ILE A 203 13.74 -12.55 -21.05
C ILE A 203 15.11 -11.93 -20.72
N VAL A 204 15.34 -11.47 -19.48
CA VAL A 204 16.60 -10.82 -19.08
C VAL A 204 17.66 -11.82 -18.61
N TRP A 205 17.28 -13.09 -18.45
CA TRP A 205 18.17 -14.20 -18.06
C TRP A 205 18.53 -15.15 -19.23
N HIS A 206 18.24 -14.77 -20.47
CA HIS A 206 18.69 -15.42 -21.70
C HIS A 206 19.49 -14.45 -22.56
#